data_AF-A0A935FFX7-F1
#
_entry.id   AF-A0A935FFX7-F1
#
_cell.length_a   1.000
_cell.length_b   1.000
_cell.length_c   1.000
_cell.angle_alpha   90.00
_cell.angle_beta   90.00
_cell.angle_gamma   90.00
#
_symmetry.space_group_name_H-M   'P 1'
#
loop_
_entity.id
_entity.type
_entity.pdbx_description
1 polymer ?
#
loop_
_entity_poly.entity_id
_entity_poly.type
_entity_poly.pdbx_seq_one_letter_code
_entity_poly.pdbx_strand_id
1 'polypeptide(L)'
;MAALKLDDDERPPSALDRARDLARLVGELWSRVTPLQLGIAWGVLSVLLMLVVIAGALTDVGPLPPPRPGPADAESEAVSSYRYKLSYFHAQLEADCIEYHLPKTDPEAMRAPFAAATELAREERLGGRRILGTASLQLQLQSRRLWVGAEGQGVRAPHLVLSITNLTPHYLAYRVDTRVAAGCEHKAAIEQNALALKPHQQVFRSECVLRQADSLVVERVEVMRVPALGYYYLSRLDPARLRLPARTSAGHNFGDLQPCRLLPWDTLRTALERPDGWRNVIDFYARHNCDEYSFFPSYRWTPGGPRALPARPPAAARAAGP
;
A
#
# COMPACT_ATOMS: atom_id res chain seq x y z
N MET A 1 13.76 -85.29 51.03
CA MET A 1 15.12 -84.70 50.95
C MET A 1 15.58 -84.78 49.50
N ALA A 2 15.43 -83.68 48.75
CA ALA A 2 16.01 -83.50 47.42
C ALA A 2 16.76 -82.16 47.48
N ALA A 3 18.07 -82.23 47.29
CA ALA A 3 18.99 -81.12 47.49
C ALA A 3 18.88 -80.10 46.35
N LEU A 4 18.67 -78.83 46.71
CA LEU A 4 18.82 -77.70 45.80
C LEU A 4 20.28 -77.62 45.34
N LYS A 5 20.47 -77.78 44.04
CA LYS A 5 21.71 -77.46 43.33
C LYS A 5 21.70 -75.94 43.13
N LEU A 6 22.51 -75.21 43.90
CA LEU A 6 22.84 -73.83 43.58
C LEU A 6 23.80 -73.85 42.39
N ASP A 7 23.37 -73.28 41.27
CA ASP A 7 24.21 -73.02 40.11
C ASP A 7 25.17 -71.87 40.45
N ASP A 8 26.42 -72.25 40.74
CA ASP A 8 27.58 -71.37 40.76
C ASP A 8 28.03 -71.11 39.31
N ASP A 9 27.50 -70.08 38.63
CA ASP A 9 28.24 -69.48 37.50
C ASP A 9 27.69 -68.11 37.04
N GLU A 10 27.94 -67.03 37.81
CA GLU A 10 27.86 -65.66 37.29
C GLU A 10 29.11 -64.88 37.67
N ARG A 11 30.23 -65.16 36.98
CA ARG A 11 31.35 -64.21 36.93
C ARG A 11 30.98 -63.06 35.98
N PRO A 12 31.05 -61.79 36.43
CA PRO A 12 30.78 -60.67 35.56
C PRO A 12 31.77 -60.67 34.37
N PRO A 13 31.30 -60.36 33.15
CA PRO A 13 32.15 -60.36 31.97
C PRO A 13 33.34 -59.43 32.18
N SER A 14 34.51 -59.92 31.77
CA SER A 14 35.76 -59.18 31.91
C SER A 14 35.67 -57.85 31.14
N ALA A 15 36.44 -56.84 31.54
CA ALA A 15 36.49 -55.56 30.82
C ALA A 15 36.83 -55.74 29.33
N LEU A 16 37.58 -56.81 29.01
CA LEU A 16 37.95 -57.21 27.66
C LEU A 16 36.77 -57.73 26.85
N ASP A 17 35.84 -58.46 27.48
CA ASP A 17 34.62 -58.94 26.82
C ASP A 17 33.67 -57.78 26.55
N ARG A 18 33.52 -56.84 27.49
CA ARG A 18 32.72 -55.61 27.27
C ARG A 18 33.28 -54.73 26.16
N ALA A 19 34.60 -54.62 26.05
CA ALA A 19 35.24 -53.88 24.97
C ALA A 19 35.01 -54.54 23.60
N ARG A 20 35.02 -55.88 23.53
CA ARG A 20 34.72 -56.62 22.30
C ARG A 20 33.25 -56.50 21.89
N ASP A 21 32.33 -56.55 22.84
CA ASP A 21 30.90 -56.38 22.56
C ASP A 21 30.60 -54.96 22.08
N LEU A 22 31.22 -53.94 22.69
CA LEU A 22 31.13 -52.56 22.21
C LEU A 22 31.70 -52.41 20.79
N ALA A 23 32.85 -53.01 20.50
CA ALA A 23 33.44 -52.95 19.16
C ALA A 23 32.55 -53.63 18.09
N ARG A 24 31.89 -54.74 18.44
CA ARG A 24 30.91 -55.40 17.55
C ARG A 24 29.69 -54.53 17.30
N LEU A 25 29.12 -53.95 18.36
CA LEU A 25 27.96 -53.05 18.24
C LEU A 25 28.29 -51.83 17.38
N VAL A 26 29.48 -51.24 17.54
CA VAL A 26 29.93 -50.11 16.70
C VAL A 26 30.10 -50.55 15.24
N GLY A 27 30.70 -51.72 14.99
CA GLY A 27 30.84 -52.25 13.63
C GLY A 27 29.50 -52.52 12.93
N GLU A 28 28.54 -53.11 13.64
CA GLU A 28 27.19 -53.32 13.12
C GLU A 28 26.47 -52.00 12.85
N LEU A 29 26.62 -51.01 13.74
CA LEU A 29 26.05 -49.69 13.51
C LEU A 29 26.64 -49.03 12.26
N TRP A 30 27.96 -49.06 12.12
CA TRP A 30 28.67 -48.44 10.98
C TRP A 30 28.31 -49.09 9.64
N SER A 31 28.08 -50.40 9.60
CA SER A 31 27.66 -51.09 8.37
C SER A 31 26.25 -50.71 7.90
N ARG A 32 25.40 -50.16 8.79
CA ARG A 32 24.04 -49.72 8.46
C ARG A 32 23.95 -48.23 8.11
N VAL A 33 25.02 -47.47 8.36
CA VAL A 33 25.04 -46.03 8.06
C VAL A 33 25.43 -45.84 6.61
N THR A 34 24.51 -45.29 5.82
CA THR A 34 24.78 -44.94 4.43
C THR A 34 25.56 -43.62 4.32
N PRO A 35 26.34 -43.40 3.24
CA PRO A 35 27.03 -42.12 3.02
C PRO A 35 26.09 -40.90 3.06
N LEU A 36 24.83 -41.08 2.63
CA LEU A 36 23.80 -40.06 2.69
C LEU A 36 23.46 -39.66 4.14
N GLN A 37 23.32 -40.62 5.05
CA GLN A 37 23.03 -40.35 6.46
C GLN A 37 24.18 -39.63 7.16
N LEU A 38 25.44 -39.95 6.80
CA LEU A 38 26.60 -39.18 7.27
C LEU A 38 26.56 -37.75 6.77
N GLY A 39 26.22 -37.53 5.49
CA GLY A 39 26.06 -36.19 4.93
C GLY A 39 24.98 -35.37 5.64
N ILE A 40 23.84 -35.97 5.96
CA ILE A 40 22.76 -35.33 6.72
C ILE A 40 23.22 -34.98 8.13
N ALA A 41 23.87 -35.93 8.84
CA ALA A 41 24.35 -35.71 10.20
C ALA A 41 25.37 -34.56 10.27
N TRP A 42 26.32 -34.51 9.32
CA TRP A 42 27.28 -33.41 9.20
C TRP A 42 26.61 -32.07 8.86
N GLY A 43 25.59 -32.08 8.00
CA GLY A 43 24.80 -30.88 7.69
C GLY A 43 24.10 -30.32 8.92
N VAL A 44 23.42 -31.17 9.70
CA VAL A 44 22.74 -30.76 10.93
C VAL A 44 23.74 -30.22 11.97
N LEU A 45 24.87 -30.90 12.16
CA LEU A 45 25.91 -30.45 13.09
C LEU A 45 26.47 -29.08 12.70
N SER A 46 26.68 -28.83 11.39
CA SER A 46 27.18 -27.56 10.88
C SER A 46 26.19 -26.41 11.11
N VAL A 47 24.89 -26.66 10.89
CA VAL A 47 23.83 -25.65 11.16
C VAL A 47 23.75 -25.34 12.65
N LEU A 48 23.82 -26.35 13.52
CA LEU A 48 23.82 -26.15 14.97
C LEU A 48 25.03 -25.34 15.44
N LEU A 49 26.23 -25.64 14.91
CA LEU A 49 27.44 -24.88 15.22
C LEU A 49 27.31 -23.41 14.77
N MET A 50 26.77 -23.18 13.57
CA MET A 50 26.53 -21.83 13.06
C MET A 50 25.56 -21.04 13.97
N LEU A 51 24.47 -21.68 14.43
CA LEU A 51 23.51 -21.05 15.34
C LEU A 51 24.14 -20.68 16.69
N VAL A 52 25.01 -21.53 17.24
CA VAL A 52 25.72 -21.24 18.50
C VAL A 52 26.68 -20.05 18.33
N VAL A 53 27.39 -19.97 17.20
CA VAL A 53 28.28 -18.82 16.90
C VAL A 53 27.48 -17.53 16.73
N ILE A 54 26.36 -17.57 16.01
CA ILE A 54 25.48 -16.40 15.84
C ILE A 54 24.89 -15.96 17.19
N ALA A 55 24.41 -16.89 18.01
CA ALA A 55 23.87 -16.58 19.33
C ALA A 55 24.93 -15.94 20.24
N GLY A 56 26.17 -16.48 20.25
CA GLY A 56 27.28 -15.90 21.00
C GLY A 56 27.66 -14.50 20.54
N ALA A 57 27.69 -14.27 19.22
CA ALA A 57 27.97 -12.95 18.66
C ALA A 57 26.89 -11.91 18.98
N LEU A 58 25.63 -12.33 19.17
CA LEU A 58 24.52 -11.45 19.54
C LEU A 58 24.50 -11.12 21.05
N THR A 59 25.10 -11.95 21.91
CA THR A 59 25.17 -11.70 23.35
C THR A 59 26.31 -10.76 23.77
N ASP A 60 27.31 -10.55 22.91
CA ASP A 60 28.46 -9.66 23.18
C ASP A 60 28.26 -8.24 22.63
N VAL A 61 27.01 -7.85 22.41
CA VAL A 61 26.64 -6.46 22.13
C VAL A 61 26.54 -5.77 23.48
N GLY A 62 27.63 -5.11 23.89
CA GLY A 62 27.65 -4.22 25.06
C GLY A 62 26.46 -3.24 25.05
N PRO A 63 26.10 -2.64 26.20
CA PRO A 63 24.95 -1.75 26.29
C PRO A 63 25.02 -0.72 25.17
N LEU A 64 23.95 -0.65 24.37
CA LEU A 64 23.88 0.28 23.25
C LEU A 64 24.30 1.67 23.76
N PRO A 65 25.23 2.36 23.08
CA PRO A 65 25.59 3.71 23.48
C PRO A 65 24.31 4.53 23.60
N PRO A 66 24.19 5.40 24.62
CA PRO A 66 23.01 6.22 24.78
C PRO A 66 22.72 6.92 23.45
N PRO A 67 21.45 6.97 23.01
CA PRO A 67 21.09 7.63 21.77
C PRO A 67 21.68 9.04 21.79
N ARG A 68 22.45 9.39 20.75
CA ARG A 68 22.97 10.76 20.64
C ARG A 68 21.77 11.71 20.74
N PRO A 69 21.87 12.80 21.53
CA PRO A 69 20.86 13.85 21.49
C PRO A 69 20.63 14.23 20.02
N GLY A 70 19.38 14.17 19.58
CA GLY A 70 19.04 14.61 18.23
C GLY A 70 19.52 16.05 18.01
N PRO A 71 19.83 16.44 16.76
CA PRO A 71 20.04 17.85 16.45
C PRO A 71 18.85 18.66 16.99
N ALA A 72 19.13 19.81 17.61
CA ALA A 72 18.09 20.63 18.24
C ALA A 72 16.99 20.99 17.22
N ASP A 73 15.72 20.84 17.63
CA ASP A 73 14.52 20.97 16.79
C ASP A 73 14.35 22.34 16.09
N ALA A 74 15.19 23.33 16.43
CA ALA A 74 15.11 24.70 15.92
C ALA A 74 15.31 24.82 14.39
N GLU A 75 16.12 23.96 13.77
CA GLU A 75 16.32 24.00 12.30
C GLU A 75 15.09 23.46 11.54
N SER A 76 14.38 22.50 12.12
CA SER A 76 13.15 21.93 11.54
C SER A 76 12.03 22.97 11.45
N GLU A 77 11.86 23.77 12.51
CA GLU A 77 10.81 24.78 12.58
C GLU A 77 11.05 25.92 11.58
N ALA A 78 12.29 26.40 11.45
CA ALA A 78 12.66 27.46 10.51
C ALA A 78 12.43 27.04 9.05
N VAL A 79 12.87 25.83 8.65
CA VAL A 79 12.65 25.30 7.29
C VAL A 79 11.16 25.10 7.01
N SER A 80 10.38 24.61 7.98
CA SER A 80 8.94 24.45 7.82
C SER A 80 8.23 25.78 7.59
N SER A 81 8.63 26.85 8.31
CA SER A 81 8.03 28.17 8.20
C SER A 81 8.26 28.83 6.82
N TYR A 82 9.40 28.54 6.19
CA TYR A 82 9.76 29.10 4.90
C TYR A 82 8.88 28.55 3.76
N ARG A 83 8.59 27.25 3.77
CA ARG A 83 7.73 26.59 2.76
C ARG A 83 6.33 27.18 2.69
N TYR A 84 5.82 27.69 3.81
CA TYR A 84 4.51 28.30 3.83
C TYR A 84 4.48 29.77 3.38
N LYS A 85 5.62 30.39 3.03
CA LYS A 85 5.64 31.75 2.47
C LYS A 85 5.00 31.75 1.07
N LEU A 86 4.16 32.75 0.79
CA LEU A 86 3.44 32.86 -0.50
C LEU A 86 4.41 32.93 -1.70
N SER A 87 5.55 33.61 -1.54
CA SER A 87 6.57 33.69 -2.60
C SER A 87 7.20 32.35 -2.93
N TYR A 88 7.42 31.49 -1.92
CA TYR A 88 7.95 30.14 -2.13
C TYR A 88 6.90 29.27 -2.83
N PHE A 89 5.67 29.27 -2.32
CA PHE A 89 4.57 28.53 -2.94
C PHE A 89 4.35 28.95 -4.40
N HIS A 90 4.40 30.25 -4.71
CA HIS A 90 4.30 30.73 -6.08
C HIS A 90 5.43 30.20 -6.98
N ALA A 91 6.68 30.31 -6.54
CA ALA A 91 7.84 29.81 -7.29
C ALA A 91 7.75 28.29 -7.52
N GLN A 92 7.24 27.55 -6.53
CA GLN A 92 6.98 26.12 -6.65
C GLN A 92 5.90 25.82 -7.69
N LEU A 93 4.76 26.50 -7.65
CA LEU A 93 3.71 26.30 -8.67
C LEU A 93 4.25 26.57 -10.08
N GLU A 94 5.06 27.61 -10.25
CA GLU A 94 5.71 27.90 -11.54
C GLU A 94 6.68 26.78 -11.97
N ALA A 95 7.50 26.26 -11.06
CA ALA A 95 8.41 25.16 -11.33
C ALA A 95 7.67 23.87 -11.73
N ASP A 96 6.62 23.51 -10.98
CA ASP A 96 5.81 22.33 -11.25
C ASP A 96 5.04 22.48 -12.58
N CYS A 97 4.56 23.69 -12.92
CA CYS A 97 3.98 23.97 -14.24
C CYS A 97 5.00 23.75 -15.38
N ILE A 98 6.27 24.16 -15.20
CA ILE A 98 7.33 23.94 -16.19
C ILE A 98 7.61 22.43 -16.32
N GLU A 99 7.76 21.72 -15.21
CA GLU A 99 8.02 20.28 -15.16
C GLU A 99 6.94 19.48 -15.91
N TYR A 100 5.66 19.81 -15.69
CA TYR A 100 4.54 19.11 -16.31
C TYR A 100 4.09 19.71 -17.66
N HIS A 101 4.85 20.65 -18.22
CA HIS A 101 4.55 21.31 -19.48
C HIS A 101 3.15 21.95 -19.53
N LEU A 102 2.76 22.57 -18.42
CA LEU A 102 1.48 23.25 -18.26
C LEU A 102 1.62 24.76 -18.41
N PRO A 103 0.53 25.46 -18.80
CA PRO A 103 0.46 26.91 -18.64
C PRO A 103 0.74 27.30 -17.19
N LYS A 104 1.43 28.43 -17.01
CA LYS A 104 1.67 28.99 -15.68
C LYS A 104 0.35 29.18 -14.95
N THR A 105 0.31 28.73 -13.69
CA THR A 105 -0.84 28.89 -12.80
C THR A 105 -0.42 29.76 -11.63
N ASP A 106 -1.22 30.78 -11.31
CA ASP A 106 -0.98 31.65 -10.16
C ASP A 106 -1.63 31.09 -8.87
N PRO A 107 -1.22 31.56 -7.69
CA PRO A 107 -1.77 31.07 -6.42
C PRO A 107 -3.26 31.41 -6.23
N GLU A 108 -3.77 32.44 -6.91
CA GLU A 108 -5.18 32.83 -6.82
C GLU A 108 -6.07 31.86 -7.60
N ALA A 109 -5.65 31.44 -8.79
CA ALA A 109 -6.26 30.37 -9.56
C ALA A 109 -6.23 29.04 -8.78
N MET A 110 -5.12 28.74 -8.10
CA MET A 110 -5.05 27.58 -7.20
C MET A 110 -5.87 27.74 -5.93
N ARG A 111 -6.30 28.96 -5.54
CA ARG A 111 -7.21 29.23 -4.40
C ARG A 111 -8.68 29.16 -4.79
N ALA A 112 -8.99 29.31 -6.08
CA ALA A 112 -10.35 29.26 -6.60
C ALA A 112 -11.11 28.01 -6.13
N PRO A 113 -12.43 28.10 -5.93
CA PRO A 113 -13.23 26.98 -5.46
C PRO A 113 -13.21 25.81 -6.45
N PHE A 114 -13.03 24.60 -5.93
CA PHE A 114 -13.15 23.38 -6.72
C PHE A 114 -14.57 22.85 -6.60
N ALA A 115 -15.27 22.79 -7.73
CA ALA A 115 -16.63 22.28 -7.80
C ALA A 115 -16.63 20.77 -7.51
N ALA A 116 -17.21 20.38 -6.38
CA ALA A 116 -17.33 18.99 -5.96
C ALA A 116 -18.80 18.57 -5.88
N ALA A 117 -19.10 17.36 -6.31
CA ALA A 117 -20.45 16.81 -6.30
C ALA A 117 -20.44 15.31 -5.99
N THR A 118 -21.45 14.86 -5.26
CA THR A 118 -21.82 13.45 -5.20
C THR A 118 -22.91 13.24 -6.24
N GLU A 119 -22.53 12.75 -7.41
CA GLU A 119 -23.44 12.62 -8.56
C GLU A 119 -24.31 11.36 -8.50
N LEU A 120 -23.88 10.37 -7.72
CA LEU A 120 -24.68 9.20 -7.38
C LEU A 120 -24.48 8.86 -5.90
N ALA A 121 -25.57 8.73 -5.16
CA ALA A 121 -25.58 8.35 -3.74
C ALA A 121 -26.56 7.19 -3.44
N ARG A 122 -26.88 6.40 -4.47
CA ARG A 122 -27.79 5.25 -4.39
C ARG A 122 -27.19 4.07 -5.15
N GLU A 123 -27.58 2.87 -4.76
CA GLU A 123 -27.16 1.65 -5.43
C GLU A 123 -27.78 1.55 -6.83
N GLU A 124 -26.93 1.37 -7.83
CA GLU A 124 -27.32 1.11 -9.22
C GLU A 124 -26.62 -0.15 -9.72
N ARG A 125 -27.42 -1.15 -10.12
CA ARG A 125 -26.87 -2.39 -10.68
C ARG A 125 -26.49 -2.18 -12.16
N LEU A 126 -25.21 -2.38 -12.46
CA LEU A 126 -24.64 -2.48 -13.79
C LEU A 126 -24.49 -3.95 -14.19
N GLY A 127 -25.08 -4.32 -15.32
CA GLY A 127 -25.00 -5.64 -15.93
C GLY A 127 -25.37 -5.56 -17.41
N GLY A 128 -24.97 -6.57 -18.19
CA GLY A 128 -25.23 -6.61 -19.63
C GLY A 128 -24.60 -5.42 -20.38
N ARG A 129 -25.35 -4.81 -21.32
CA ARG A 129 -24.91 -3.64 -22.13
C ARG A 129 -25.35 -2.29 -21.53
N ARG A 130 -25.82 -2.24 -20.28
CA ARG A 130 -26.32 -1.01 -19.64
C ARG A 130 -25.19 0.01 -19.48
N ILE A 131 -25.51 1.27 -19.78
CA ILE A 131 -24.66 2.43 -19.53
C ILE A 131 -25.30 3.24 -18.40
N LEU A 132 -24.50 3.62 -17.40
CA LEU A 132 -24.90 4.52 -16.33
C LEU A 132 -24.21 5.87 -16.55
N GLY A 133 -24.99 6.86 -16.97
CA GLY A 133 -24.54 8.25 -17.06
C GLY A 133 -24.77 8.98 -15.74
N THR A 134 -23.81 9.82 -15.38
CA THR A 134 -23.89 10.84 -14.33
C THR A 134 -23.69 12.22 -14.97
N ALA A 135 -23.59 13.30 -14.19
CA ALA A 135 -23.40 14.62 -14.77
C ALA A 135 -21.99 14.77 -15.40
N SER A 136 -20.97 14.13 -14.81
CA SER A 136 -19.58 14.25 -15.25
C SER A 136 -18.99 12.94 -15.79
N LEU A 137 -19.52 11.77 -15.41
CA LEU A 137 -18.97 10.47 -15.80
C LEU A 137 -19.96 9.59 -16.55
N GLN A 138 -19.45 8.74 -17.44
CA GLN A 138 -20.15 7.59 -18.00
C GLN A 138 -19.50 6.30 -17.49
N LEU A 139 -20.30 5.40 -16.94
CA LEU A 139 -19.90 4.10 -16.44
C LEU A 139 -20.50 2.99 -17.31
N GLN A 140 -19.68 2.04 -17.76
CA GLN A 140 -20.15 0.89 -18.53
C GLN A 140 -19.42 -0.38 -18.09
N LEU A 141 -20.17 -1.44 -17.80
CA LEU A 141 -19.60 -2.75 -17.51
C LEU A 141 -19.40 -3.53 -18.82
N GLN A 142 -18.21 -4.11 -18.99
CA GLN A 142 -17.86 -4.90 -20.17
C GLN A 142 -17.18 -6.20 -19.76
N SER A 143 -17.27 -7.23 -20.61
CA SER A 143 -16.51 -8.47 -20.44
C SER A 143 -15.27 -8.44 -21.32
N ARG A 144 -14.08 -8.60 -20.73
CA ARG A 144 -12.80 -8.67 -21.46
C ARG A 144 -11.97 -9.84 -20.96
N ARG A 145 -11.30 -10.54 -21.88
CA ARG A 145 -10.32 -11.57 -21.50
C ARG A 145 -9.00 -10.89 -21.11
N LEU A 146 -8.59 -11.05 -19.86
CA LEU A 146 -7.35 -10.51 -19.31
C LEU A 146 -6.46 -11.66 -18.83
N TRP A 147 -5.14 -11.43 -18.80
CA TRP A 147 -4.17 -12.37 -18.26
C TRP A 147 -4.20 -12.34 -16.74
N VAL A 148 -4.33 -13.50 -16.10
CA VAL A 148 -4.25 -13.67 -14.64
C VAL A 148 -3.09 -14.59 -14.33
N GLY A 149 -2.18 -14.16 -13.46
CA GLY A 149 -1.00 -14.91 -13.08
C GLY A 149 0.25 -14.04 -13.05
N ALA A 150 1.32 -14.57 -12.47
CA ALA A 150 2.63 -13.93 -12.47
C ALA A 150 3.32 -14.14 -13.83
N GLU A 151 4.27 -13.26 -14.14
CA GLU A 151 5.06 -13.21 -15.37
C GLU A 151 5.35 -14.59 -15.99
N GLY A 152 4.76 -14.86 -17.16
CA GLY A 152 4.96 -16.11 -17.91
C GLY A 152 4.12 -17.31 -17.46
N GLN A 153 3.50 -17.28 -16.29
CA GLN A 153 2.63 -18.35 -15.77
C GLN A 153 1.24 -17.79 -15.45
N GLY A 154 0.37 -17.79 -16.46
CA GLY A 154 -1.00 -17.32 -16.29
C GLY A 154 -1.97 -17.87 -17.31
N VAL A 155 -3.24 -17.57 -17.10
CA VAL A 155 -4.34 -17.98 -17.98
C VAL A 155 -5.14 -16.75 -18.38
N ARG A 156 -5.55 -16.69 -19.65
CA ARG A 156 -6.52 -15.67 -20.11
C ARG A 156 -7.91 -16.05 -19.61
N ALA A 157 -8.46 -15.27 -18.69
CA ALA A 157 -9.80 -15.47 -18.16
C ALA A 157 -10.71 -14.26 -18.48
N PRO A 158 -12.02 -14.46 -18.70
CA PRO A 158 -12.96 -13.36 -18.83
C PRO A 158 -13.12 -12.61 -17.50
N HIS A 159 -13.07 -11.28 -17.54
CA HIS A 159 -13.24 -10.39 -16.39
C HIS A 159 -14.38 -9.41 -16.63
N LEU A 160 -15.03 -9.03 -15.55
CA LEU A 160 -15.81 -7.80 -15.46
C LEU A 160 -14.85 -6.61 -15.44
N VAL A 161 -14.94 -5.77 -16.46
CA VAL A 161 -14.15 -4.55 -16.60
C VAL A 161 -15.11 -3.36 -16.62
N LEU A 162 -14.97 -2.48 -15.64
CA LEU A 162 -15.68 -1.21 -15.59
C LEU A 162 -14.91 -0.19 -16.44
N SER A 163 -15.56 0.33 -17.48
CA SER A 163 -15.12 1.51 -18.20
C SER A 163 -15.65 2.76 -17.52
N ILE A 164 -14.76 3.73 -17.29
CA ILE A 164 -15.06 5.01 -16.66
C ILE A 164 -14.59 6.11 -17.61
N THR A 165 -15.53 6.89 -18.13
CA THR A 165 -15.24 7.98 -19.08
C THR A 165 -15.59 9.33 -18.48
N ASN A 166 -14.64 10.27 -18.48
CA ASN A 166 -14.90 11.66 -18.19
C ASN A 166 -15.67 12.30 -19.37
N LEU A 167 -16.86 12.83 -19.13
CA LEU A 167 -17.67 13.48 -20.16
C LEU A 167 -17.39 14.98 -20.30
N THR A 168 -16.58 15.54 -19.40
CA THR A 168 -16.35 16.99 -19.29
C THR A 168 -15.05 17.42 -19.97
N PRO A 169 -14.93 18.70 -20.35
CA PRO A 169 -13.68 19.29 -20.83
C PRO A 169 -12.70 19.63 -19.69
N HIS A 170 -12.99 19.23 -18.45
CA HIS A 170 -12.20 19.56 -17.27
C HIS A 170 -11.44 18.34 -16.74
N TYR A 171 -10.36 18.58 -16.03
CA TYR A 171 -9.71 17.56 -15.22
C TYR A 171 -10.58 17.24 -14.00
N LEU A 172 -10.72 15.96 -13.69
CA LEU A 172 -11.54 15.49 -12.58
C LEU A 172 -10.68 14.68 -11.61
N ALA A 173 -10.84 14.93 -10.32
CA ALA A 173 -10.65 13.90 -9.31
C ALA A 173 -11.96 13.12 -9.17
N TYR A 174 -11.89 11.79 -9.01
CA TYR A 174 -13.09 10.96 -8.96
C TYR A 174 -12.98 9.83 -7.94
N ARG A 175 -14.14 9.37 -7.49
CA ARG A 175 -14.30 8.16 -6.67
C ARG A 175 -15.55 7.44 -7.11
N VAL A 176 -15.38 6.18 -7.51
CA VAL A 176 -16.48 5.29 -7.91
C VAL A 176 -16.43 4.07 -7.01
N ASP A 177 -17.27 4.08 -5.99
CA ASP A 177 -17.41 2.99 -5.03
C ASP A 177 -18.32 1.92 -5.62
N THR A 178 -17.81 0.69 -5.62
CA THR A 178 -18.48 -0.46 -6.23
C THR A 178 -18.52 -1.64 -5.29
N ARG A 179 -19.48 -2.52 -5.52
CA ARG A 179 -19.60 -3.82 -4.87
C ARG A 179 -19.86 -4.90 -5.92
N VAL A 180 -19.18 -6.03 -5.75
CA VAL A 180 -19.31 -7.26 -6.54
C VAL A 180 -19.74 -8.39 -5.61
N ALA A 181 -20.18 -9.52 -6.19
CA ALA A 181 -20.39 -10.74 -5.41
C ALA A 181 -19.09 -11.16 -4.68
N ALA A 182 -19.21 -11.92 -3.59
CA ALA A 182 -18.06 -12.36 -2.80
C ALA A 182 -17.08 -13.22 -3.63
N GLY A 183 -15.78 -13.18 -3.28
CA GLY A 183 -14.75 -14.03 -3.89
C GLY A 183 -13.90 -13.39 -5.00
N CYS A 184 -14.07 -12.10 -5.29
CA CYS A 184 -13.37 -11.38 -6.35
C CYS A 184 -11.95 -10.89 -5.99
N GLU A 185 -11.21 -11.64 -5.17
CA GLU A 185 -9.87 -11.24 -4.70
C GLU A 185 -8.78 -11.49 -5.74
N HIS A 186 -8.91 -12.57 -6.53
CA HIS A 186 -7.94 -12.95 -7.56
C HIS A 186 -8.42 -12.48 -8.95
N LYS A 187 -7.84 -11.39 -9.44
CA LYS A 187 -8.16 -10.80 -10.75
C LYS A 187 -6.94 -10.15 -11.38
N ALA A 188 -7.01 -9.89 -12.68
CA ALA A 188 -6.02 -9.06 -13.35
C ALA A 188 -6.07 -7.60 -12.87
N ALA A 189 -4.92 -6.95 -12.77
CA ALA A 189 -4.82 -5.50 -12.66
C ALA A 189 -4.77 -4.89 -14.07
N ILE A 190 -5.56 -3.85 -14.31
CA ILE A 190 -5.44 -3.03 -15.52
C ILE A 190 -4.85 -1.71 -15.07
N GLU A 191 -3.77 -1.29 -15.72
CA GLU A 191 -3.14 0.00 -15.47
C GLU A 191 -4.10 1.15 -15.76
N GLN A 192 -4.25 2.04 -14.79
CA GLN A 192 -5.14 3.20 -14.85
C GLN A 192 -4.76 4.22 -13.79
N ASN A 193 -5.19 5.47 -13.96
CA ASN A 193 -5.18 6.41 -12.84
C ASN A 193 -6.48 6.26 -12.04
N ALA A 194 -6.36 5.71 -10.83
CA ALA A 194 -7.51 5.44 -9.96
C ALA A 194 -8.09 6.67 -9.24
N LEU A 195 -7.46 7.84 -9.35
CA LEU A 195 -7.84 9.04 -8.58
C LEU A 195 -8.22 10.22 -9.47
N ALA A 196 -7.64 10.34 -10.66
CA ALA A 196 -7.83 11.50 -11.52
C ALA A 196 -7.98 11.13 -13.01
N LEU A 197 -8.76 11.93 -13.73
CA LEU A 197 -9.04 11.80 -15.17
C LEU A 197 -8.74 13.11 -15.90
N LYS A 198 -8.06 13.01 -17.05
CA LYS A 198 -7.93 14.11 -18.02
C LYS A 198 -9.30 14.38 -18.69
N PRO A 199 -9.47 15.56 -19.33
CA PRO A 199 -10.64 15.83 -20.17
C PRO A 199 -10.89 14.69 -21.16
N HIS A 200 -12.15 14.23 -21.24
CA HIS A 200 -12.57 13.17 -22.17
C HIS A 200 -11.84 11.82 -22.04
N GLN A 201 -11.03 11.63 -20.98
CA GLN A 201 -10.29 10.39 -20.78
C GLN A 201 -11.23 9.24 -20.44
N GLN A 202 -10.95 8.08 -21.02
CA GLN A 202 -11.53 6.80 -20.63
C GLN A 202 -10.46 5.93 -19.96
N VAL A 203 -10.80 5.35 -18.81
CA VAL A 203 -9.98 4.36 -18.11
C VAL A 203 -10.76 3.06 -17.91
N PHE A 204 -10.04 1.98 -17.62
CA PHE A 204 -10.61 0.65 -17.45
C PHE A 204 -10.14 0.02 -16.15
N ARG A 205 -11.09 -0.43 -15.34
CA ARG A 205 -10.85 -1.08 -14.05
C ARG A 205 -11.36 -2.51 -14.07
N SER A 206 -10.51 -3.49 -13.81
CA SER A 206 -11.00 -4.86 -13.56
C SER A 206 -11.65 -4.93 -12.18
N GLU A 207 -12.90 -5.40 -12.13
CA GLU A 207 -13.66 -5.56 -10.88
C GLU A 207 -13.63 -7.01 -10.40
N CYS A 208 -13.80 -8.00 -11.29
CA CYS A 208 -13.85 -9.40 -10.90
C CYS A 208 -13.60 -10.33 -12.09
N VAL A 209 -13.27 -11.60 -11.82
CA VAL A 209 -13.34 -12.66 -12.84
C VAL A 209 -14.81 -13.00 -13.11
N LEU A 210 -15.23 -13.05 -14.37
CA LEU A 210 -16.65 -13.20 -14.77
C LEU A 210 -17.32 -14.47 -14.22
N ARG A 211 -16.55 -15.54 -13.97
CA ARG A 211 -17.08 -16.78 -13.37
C ARG A 211 -17.63 -16.59 -11.95
N GLN A 212 -17.22 -15.52 -11.26
CA GLN A 212 -17.59 -15.24 -9.87
C GLN A 212 -18.68 -14.17 -9.76
N ALA A 213 -18.89 -13.35 -10.79
CA ALA A 213 -19.90 -12.30 -10.81
C ALA A 213 -20.32 -11.98 -12.24
N ASP A 214 -21.62 -11.76 -12.45
CA ASP A 214 -22.22 -11.36 -13.73
C ASP A 214 -22.59 -9.86 -13.81
N SER A 215 -22.50 -9.17 -12.67
CA SER A 215 -22.95 -7.80 -12.48
C SER A 215 -22.16 -7.10 -11.39
N LEU A 216 -22.26 -5.77 -11.38
CA LEU A 216 -21.58 -4.85 -10.49
C LEU A 216 -22.63 -3.91 -9.89
N VAL A 217 -22.57 -3.63 -8.60
CA VAL A 217 -23.37 -2.56 -7.98
C VAL A 217 -22.48 -1.33 -7.84
N VAL A 218 -22.90 -0.20 -8.41
CA VAL A 218 -22.29 1.10 -8.16
C VAL A 218 -23.03 1.74 -7.00
N GLU A 219 -22.34 2.01 -5.90
CA GLU A 219 -22.95 2.50 -4.67
C GLU A 219 -22.89 4.02 -4.59
N ARG A 220 -21.77 4.58 -5.04
CA ARG A 220 -21.50 6.02 -4.95
C ARG A 220 -20.58 6.48 -6.06
N VAL A 221 -20.86 7.68 -6.58
CA VAL A 221 -19.99 8.41 -7.51
C VAL A 221 -19.77 9.81 -6.97
N GLU A 222 -18.52 10.13 -6.67
CA GLU A 222 -18.08 11.47 -6.29
C GLU A 222 -17.08 12.01 -7.31
N VAL A 223 -17.20 13.29 -7.61
CA VAL A 223 -16.28 13.99 -8.51
C VAL A 223 -15.92 15.34 -7.93
N MET A 224 -14.72 15.81 -8.27
CA MET A 224 -14.27 17.17 -8.01
C MET A 224 -13.54 17.69 -9.25
N ARG A 225 -13.98 18.82 -9.79
CA ARG A 225 -13.25 19.52 -10.86
C ARG A 225 -11.99 20.13 -10.26
N VAL A 226 -10.85 19.79 -10.84
CA VAL A 226 -9.54 20.27 -10.39
C VAL A 226 -8.81 20.99 -11.52
N PRO A 227 -7.87 21.89 -11.22
CA PRO A 227 -6.96 22.45 -12.22
C PRO A 227 -6.08 21.36 -12.85
N ALA A 228 -5.50 21.67 -14.01
CA ALA A 228 -4.57 20.75 -14.67
C ALA A 228 -3.40 20.34 -13.76
N LEU A 229 -2.81 21.30 -13.04
CA LEU A 229 -1.73 21.01 -12.08
C LEU A 229 -2.21 20.09 -10.95
N GLY A 230 -3.43 20.30 -10.43
CA GLY A 230 -4.02 19.44 -9.42
C GLY A 230 -4.22 18.00 -9.88
N TYR A 231 -4.50 17.75 -11.16
CA TYR A 231 -4.50 16.40 -11.72
C TYR A 231 -3.15 15.71 -11.54
N TYR A 232 -2.03 16.39 -11.83
CA TYR A 232 -0.70 15.79 -11.70
C TYR A 232 -0.35 15.52 -10.23
N TYR A 233 -0.68 16.43 -9.31
CA TYR A 233 -0.47 16.18 -7.89
C TYR A 233 -1.26 14.98 -7.37
N LEU A 234 -2.54 14.88 -7.71
CA LEU A 234 -3.39 13.76 -7.29
C LEU A 234 -2.96 12.43 -7.90
N SER A 235 -2.42 12.46 -9.12
CA SER A 235 -1.93 11.26 -9.83
C SER A 235 -0.74 10.60 -9.14
N ARG A 236 -0.09 11.30 -8.19
CA ARG A 236 1.07 10.81 -7.42
C ARG A 236 0.67 10.15 -6.10
N LEU A 237 -0.59 10.30 -5.67
CA LEU A 237 -1.07 9.76 -4.40
C LEU A 237 -1.31 8.25 -4.51
N ASP A 238 -0.92 7.49 -3.49
CA ASP A 238 -1.25 6.07 -3.38
C ASP A 238 -2.74 5.90 -2.99
N PRO A 239 -3.59 5.34 -3.87
CA PRO A 239 -5.02 5.19 -3.58
C PRO A 239 -5.29 4.22 -2.43
N ALA A 240 -4.42 3.24 -2.17
CA ALA A 240 -4.55 2.37 -1.01
C ALA A 240 -4.42 3.17 0.29
N ARG A 241 -3.52 4.16 0.30
CA ARG A 241 -3.40 5.16 1.37
C ARG A 241 -4.49 6.23 1.38
N LEU A 242 -5.46 6.12 0.49
CA LEU A 242 -6.70 6.88 0.52
C LEU A 242 -7.92 6.00 0.84
N ARG A 243 -7.67 4.78 1.36
CA ARG A 243 -8.69 3.77 1.68
C ARG A 243 -9.53 3.32 0.49
N LEU A 244 -9.04 3.50 -0.74
CA LEU A 244 -9.68 2.84 -1.87
C LEU A 244 -9.45 1.31 -1.74
N PRO A 245 -10.46 0.48 -2.01
CA PRO A 245 -10.33 -0.97 -1.91
C PRO A 245 -9.15 -1.47 -2.74
N ALA A 246 -8.43 -2.48 -2.27
CA ALA A 246 -7.29 -3.07 -3.00
C ALA A 246 -7.65 -3.46 -4.44
N ARG A 247 -8.89 -3.93 -4.67
CA ARG A 247 -9.45 -4.18 -6.01
C ARG A 247 -9.33 -2.96 -6.94
N THR A 248 -9.62 -1.77 -6.44
CA THR A 248 -9.56 -0.52 -7.19
C THR A 248 -8.14 0.00 -7.30
N SER A 249 -7.36 -0.10 -6.22
CA SER A 249 -6.02 0.48 -6.12
C SER A 249 -4.94 -0.34 -6.84
N ALA A 250 -5.10 -1.66 -6.99
CA ALA A 250 -4.07 -2.55 -7.54
C ALA A 250 -3.64 -2.24 -8.98
N GLY A 251 -4.50 -1.58 -9.76
CA GLY A 251 -4.18 -1.15 -11.12
C GLY A 251 -3.67 0.28 -11.21
N HIS A 252 -3.44 0.98 -10.10
CA HIS A 252 -3.03 2.37 -10.13
C HIS A 252 -1.65 2.51 -10.77
N ASN A 253 -1.58 3.30 -11.83
CA ASN A 253 -0.35 3.67 -12.51
C ASN A 253 -0.14 5.18 -12.35
N PHE A 254 1.01 5.57 -11.80
CA PHE A 254 1.41 6.97 -11.59
C PHE A 254 1.83 7.67 -12.90
N GLY A 255 1.83 6.96 -14.03
CA GLY A 255 2.44 7.37 -15.29
C GLY A 255 3.95 7.47 -15.13
N ASP A 256 4.54 8.54 -15.69
CA ASP A 256 5.96 8.84 -15.53
C ASP A 256 6.27 9.58 -14.20
N LEU A 257 5.26 9.77 -13.34
CA LEU A 257 5.40 10.54 -12.10
C LEU A 257 5.92 9.66 -10.95
N GLN A 258 6.68 10.28 -10.06
CA GLN A 258 7.12 9.61 -8.84
C GLN A 258 6.00 9.61 -7.77
N PRO A 259 5.73 8.46 -7.11
CA PRO A 259 4.74 8.40 -6.05
C PRO A 259 5.14 9.28 -4.85
N CYS A 260 4.14 9.83 -4.17
CA CYS A 260 4.34 10.62 -2.96
C CYS A 260 5.01 9.79 -1.86
N ARG A 261 6.15 10.24 -1.35
CA ARG A 261 6.92 9.49 -0.34
C ARG A 261 6.47 9.76 1.10
N LEU A 262 6.00 10.97 1.39
CA LEU A 262 5.81 11.48 2.75
C LEU A 262 4.33 11.74 3.09
N LEU A 263 3.45 10.79 2.80
CA LEU A 263 2.04 10.92 3.16
C LEU A 263 1.81 10.59 4.65
N PRO A 264 1.20 11.50 5.45
CA PRO A 264 0.92 11.27 6.87
C PRO A 264 -0.28 10.32 7.04
N TRP A 265 -0.01 9.02 6.92
CA TRP A 265 -1.05 7.99 6.77
C TRP A 265 -2.05 7.95 7.94
N ASP A 266 -1.62 8.05 9.20
CA ASP A 266 -2.53 8.03 10.35
C ASP A 266 -3.49 9.23 10.34
N THR A 267 -2.97 10.40 9.96
CA THR A 267 -3.75 11.62 9.78
C THR A 267 -4.78 11.46 8.66
N LEU A 268 -4.36 10.89 7.52
CA LEU A 268 -5.23 10.63 6.38
C LEU A 268 -6.34 9.65 6.71
N ARG A 269 -6.02 8.54 7.38
CA ARG A 269 -7.01 7.53 7.81
C ARG A 269 -8.12 8.18 8.63
N THR A 270 -7.73 8.98 9.63
CA THR A 270 -8.67 9.70 10.51
C THR A 270 -9.52 10.73 9.74
N ALA A 271 -8.91 11.42 8.77
CA ALA A 271 -9.62 12.41 7.96
C ALA A 271 -10.67 11.75 7.05
N LEU A 272 -10.34 10.61 6.45
CA LEU A 272 -11.18 9.87 5.51
C LEU A 272 -12.40 9.19 6.15
N GLU A 273 -12.42 9.05 7.48
CA GLU A 273 -13.58 8.52 8.22
C GLU A 273 -14.72 9.55 8.36
N ARG A 274 -14.44 10.83 8.09
CA ARG A 274 -15.44 11.89 8.17
C ARG A 274 -16.30 11.91 6.90
N PRO A 275 -17.57 12.39 6.97
CA PRO A 275 -18.46 12.46 5.81
C PRO A 275 -17.88 13.18 4.59
N ASP A 276 -17.15 14.29 4.80
CA ASP A 276 -16.45 15.06 3.76
C ASP A 276 -14.94 14.72 3.67
N GLY A 277 -14.51 13.63 4.30
CA GLY A 277 -13.11 13.25 4.43
C GLY A 277 -12.38 13.16 3.09
N TRP A 278 -13.00 12.50 2.11
CA TRP A 278 -12.47 12.40 0.76
C TRP A 278 -12.30 13.78 0.11
N ARG A 279 -13.32 14.65 0.16
CA ARG A 279 -13.26 16.00 -0.42
C ARG A 279 -12.14 16.82 0.22
N ASN A 280 -11.99 16.75 1.54
CA ASN A 280 -10.94 17.49 2.26
C ASN A 280 -9.54 17.07 1.80
N VAL A 281 -9.28 15.76 1.69
CA VAL A 281 -7.96 15.25 1.29
C VAL A 281 -7.67 15.56 -0.17
N ILE A 282 -8.64 15.33 -1.06
CA ILE A 282 -8.49 15.58 -2.50
C ILE A 282 -8.30 17.07 -2.76
N ASP A 283 -9.09 17.95 -2.15
CA ASP A 283 -8.93 19.40 -2.33
C ASP A 283 -7.57 19.89 -1.82
N PHE A 284 -7.08 19.36 -0.69
CA PHE A 284 -5.76 19.72 -0.18
C PHE A 284 -4.66 19.34 -1.17
N TYR A 285 -4.58 18.06 -1.58
CA TYR A 285 -3.51 17.60 -2.45
C TYR A 285 -3.67 18.01 -3.91
N ALA A 286 -4.86 18.40 -4.35
CA ALA A 286 -5.02 19.07 -5.64
C ALA A 286 -4.42 20.49 -5.63
N ARG A 287 -4.23 21.11 -4.45
CA ARG A 287 -3.63 22.44 -4.28
C ARG A 287 -2.16 22.40 -3.85
N HIS A 288 -1.71 21.29 -3.28
CA HIS A 288 -0.41 21.18 -2.65
C HIS A 288 0.34 19.93 -3.12
N ASN A 289 1.56 20.14 -3.60
CA ASN A 289 2.49 19.07 -3.90
C ASN A 289 2.80 18.27 -2.62
N CYS A 290 2.61 16.95 -2.68
CA CYS A 290 2.71 16.05 -1.54
C CYS A 290 4.13 15.88 -0.97
N ASP A 291 5.16 16.28 -1.71
CA ASP A 291 6.53 16.26 -1.21
C ASP A 291 6.85 17.47 -0.31
N GLU A 292 6.11 18.57 -0.52
CA GLU A 292 6.36 19.84 0.19
C GLU A 292 5.39 20.08 1.35
N TYR A 293 4.15 19.61 1.22
CA TYR A 293 3.09 19.84 2.20
C TYR A 293 2.44 18.55 2.69
N SER A 294 2.19 18.51 4.00
CA SER A 294 1.50 17.40 4.65
C SER A 294 0.07 17.80 5.02
N PHE A 295 -0.89 16.92 4.72
CA PHE A 295 -2.27 17.11 5.15
C PHE A 295 -2.38 17.19 6.68
N PHE A 296 -3.27 18.04 7.18
CA PHE A 296 -3.52 18.21 8.61
C PHE A 296 -5.01 18.10 8.96
N PRO A 297 -5.39 17.55 10.14
CA PRO A 297 -6.78 17.18 10.45
C PRO A 297 -7.79 18.33 10.44
N SER A 298 -7.38 19.58 10.59
CA SER A 298 -8.28 20.73 10.62
C SER A 298 -8.54 21.33 9.23
N TYR A 299 -7.86 20.87 8.18
CA TYR A 299 -8.15 21.30 6.81
C TYR A 299 -9.58 20.90 6.42
N ARG A 300 -10.31 21.82 5.77
CA ARG A 300 -11.67 21.59 5.27
C ARG A 300 -11.76 22.14 3.86
N TRP A 301 -12.26 21.32 2.94
CA TRP A 301 -12.80 21.81 1.69
C TRP A 301 -13.99 22.71 1.98
N THR A 302 -14.08 23.81 1.24
CA THR A 302 -15.18 24.76 1.30
C THR A 302 -15.62 25.09 -0.13
N PRO A 303 -16.92 25.30 -0.39
CA PRO A 303 -17.40 25.71 -1.70
C PRO A 303 -16.82 27.04 -2.21
N GLY A 304 -16.27 27.87 -1.32
CA GLY A 304 -15.60 29.13 -1.65
C GLY A 304 -14.08 29.03 -1.80
N GLY A 305 -13.48 27.84 -1.64
CA GLY A 305 -12.04 27.65 -1.60
C GLY A 305 -11.41 28.01 -0.24
N PRO A 306 -10.14 27.62 -0.01
CA PRO A 306 -9.45 27.91 1.24
C PRO A 306 -9.21 29.41 1.41
N ARG A 307 -9.23 29.90 2.65
CA ARG A 307 -9.04 31.33 2.97
C ARG A 307 -7.69 31.86 2.44
N ALA A 308 -6.64 31.05 2.55
CA ALA A 308 -5.30 31.40 2.14
C ALA A 308 -4.55 30.17 1.61
N LEU A 309 -3.60 30.42 0.72
CA LEU A 309 -2.61 29.44 0.26
C LEU A 309 -1.18 29.95 0.47
N PRO A 310 -0.21 29.05 0.71
CA PRO A 310 -0.40 27.63 0.99
C PRO A 310 -1.16 27.44 2.31
N ALA A 311 -1.99 26.39 2.39
CA ALA A 311 -2.81 26.10 3.56
C ALA A 311 -1.91 25.66 4.72
N ARG A 312 -2.08 26.30 5.87
CA ARG A 312 -1.25 26.05 7.06
C ARG A 312 -2.03 25.31 8.12
N PRO A 313 -1.40 24.38 8.86
CA PRO A 313 -2.00 23.92 10.10
C PRO A 313 -2.24 25.12 11.01
N PRO A 314 -3.32 25.13 11.81
CA PRO A 314 -3.47 26.14 12.85
C PRO A 314 -2.20 26.11 13.69
N ALA A 315 -1.65 27.29 14.01
CA ALA A 315 -0.57 27.38 14.99
C ALA A 315 -1.03 26.53 16.17
N ALA A 316 -0.28 25.46 16.49
CA ALA A 316 -0.62 24.60 17.61
C ALA A 316 -0.93 25.57 18.74
N ALA A 317 -2.19 25.60 19.19
CA ALA A 317 -2.57 26.49 20.27
C ALA A 317 -1.62 26.09 21.37
N ARG A 318 -0.56 26.91 21.60
CA ARG A 318 0.53 26.59 22.51
C ARG A 318 -0.19 26.13 23.74
N ALA A 319 -0.11 24.83 24.02
CA ALA A 319 -0.87 24.25 25.12
C ALA A 319 -0.52 25.16 26.28
N ALA A 320 -1.50 25.92 26.76
CA ALA A 320 -1.31 26.78 27.91
C ALA A 320 -0.89 25.78 28.99
N GLY A 321 0.41 25.71 29.22
CA GLY A 321 0.96 24.86 30.26
C GLY A 321 0.26 25.27 31.54
N PRO A 322 -0.15 24.31 32.37
CA PRO A 322 -0.76 24.62 33.66
C PRO A 322 0.11 25.59 34.48
#